data_AF-A0A529SMZ8-F1
#
_entry.id   AF-A0A529SMZ8-F1
#
_cell.length_a   1.000
_cell.length_b   1.000
_cell.length_c   1.000
_cell.angle_alpha   90.00
_cell.angle_beta   90.00
_cell.angle_gamma   90.00
#
_symmetry.space_group_name_H-M   'P 1'
#
loop_
_entity.id
_entity.type
_entity.pdbx_description
1 polymer ?
#
loop_
_entity_poly.entity_id
_entity_poly.type
_entity_poly.pdbx_seq_one_letter_code
_entity_poly.pdbx_strand_id
1 'polypeptide(L)' 'MDNFAHTESRLASLEVFPPAQTYVYLDAASVGLTHKGAAEAINRWQSQLADDGTVAFDEEAEVKCFDELNAAAAELFNA' A
#
# COMPACT_ATOMS: atom_id res chain seq x y z
N MET A 1 -10.19 2.31 41.55
CA MET A 1 -9.88 1.44 40.40
C MET A 1 -10.41 2.17 39.20
N ASP A 2 -9.54 2.97 38.58
CA ASP A 2 -9.93 3.75 37.41
C ASP A 2 -10.08 2.81 36.22
N ASN A 3 -11.29 2.80 35.68
CA ASN A 3 -11.69 1.99 34.56
C ASN A 3 -11.11 2.65 33.31
N PHE A 4 -9.90 2.24 32.91
CA PHE A 4 -9.29 2.64 31.64
C PHE A 4 -10.06 1.96 30.50
N ALA A 5 -11.27 2.44 30.21
CA ALA A 5 -11.92 2.21 28.94
C ALA A 5 -11.13 2.98 27.88
N HIS A 6 -10.02 2.40 27.43
CA HIS A 6 -9.37 2.84 26.20
C HIS A 6 -10.36 2.60 25.08
N THR A 7 -10.91 3.68 24.52
CA THR A 7 -11.53 3.64 23.20
C THR A 7 -10.41 3.30 22.24
N GLU A 8 -10.21 2.01 21.94
CA GLU A 8 -9.20 1.59 20.97
C GLU A 8 -9.59 2.11 19.59
N SER A 9 -9.08 3.28 19.23
CA SER A 9 -9.17 3.78 17.87
C SER A 9 -8.19 2.99 17.02
N ARG A 10 -8.70 2.34 15.96
CA ARG A 10 -7.85 1.68 14.96
C ARG A 10 -6.86 2.69 14.39
N LEU A 11 -5.60 2.27 14.26
CA LEU A 11 -4.54 3.09 13.65
C LEU A 11 -4.79 3.41 12.17
N ALA A 12 -5.60 2.60 11.49
CA ALA A 12 -5.98 2.79 10.10
C ALA A 12 -7.45 2.42 9.87
N SER A 13 -8.05 3.03 8.84
CA SER A 13 -9.41 2.71 8.40
C SER A 13 -9.49 1.27 7.86
N LEU A 14 -10.62 0.62 8.09
CA LEU A 14 -10.93 -0.68 7.48
C LEU A 14 -11.14 -0.58 5.96
N GLU A 15 -11.36 0.62 5.43
CA GLU A 15 -11.55 0.84 3.99
C GLU A 15 -10.22 0.77 3.22
N VAL A 16 -9.11 1.09 3.87
CA VAL A 16 -7.78 1.03 3.26
C VAL A 16 -7.15 -0.36 3.34
N PHE A 17 -7.62 -1.21 4.25
CA PHE A 17 -7.30 -2.64 4.32
C PHE A 17 -8.57 -3.49 4.35
N PRO A 18 -9.29 -3.64 3.21
CA PRO A 18 -10.59 -4.30 3.17
C PRO A 18 -10.66 -5.69 3.83
N PRO A 19 -9.64 -6.58 3.72
CA PRO A 19 -9.74 -7.90 4.33
C PRO A 19 -9.86 -7.89 5.86
N ALA A 20 -9.39 -6.82 6.53
CA ALA A 20 -9.52 -6.64 7.97
C ALA A 20 -10.98 -6.44 8.45
N GLN A 21 -11.93 -6.26 7.52
CA GLN A 21 -13.38 -6.28 7.81
C GLN A 21 -13.91 -7.70 8.01
N THR A 22 -13.26 -8.70 7.42
CA THR A 22 -13.73 -10.10 7.40
C THR A 22 -13.06 -10.95 8.47
N TYR A 23 -11.78 -10.70 8.75
CA TYR A 23 -11.01 -11.50 9.70
C TYR A 23 -9.98 -10.67 10.46
N VAL A 24 -9.60 -11.17 11.63
CA VAL A 24 -8.47 -10.66 12.40
C VAL A 24 -7.20 -11.26 11.79
N TYR A 25 -6.42 -10.43 11.12
CA TYR A 25 -5.18 -10.84 10.48
C TYR A 25 -4.01 -10.70 11.45
N LEU A 26 -3.36 -11.83 11.80
CA LEU A 26 -2.28 -11.88 12.80
C LEU A 26 -0.89 -12.14 12.19
N ASP A 27 -0.77 -12.24 10.87
CA ASP A 27 0.46 -12.63 10.17
C ASP A 27 1.09 -11.46 9.36
N ALA A 28 0.84 -10.23 9.81
CA ALA A 28 1.33 -9.02 9.13
C ALA A 28 2.87 -8.88 9.17
N ALA A 29 3.55 -9.62 10.05
CA ALA A 29 5.01 -9.68 10.09
C ALA A 29 5.60 -10.52 8.93
N SER A 30 4.84 -11.47 8.37
CA SER A 30 5.24 -12.21 7.18
C SER A 30 4.89 -11.43 5.91
N VAL A 31 3.59 -11.24 5.65
CA VAL A 31 3.08 -10.46 4.53
C VAL A 31 1.93 -9.61 5.02
N GLY A 32 2.12 -8.30 5.11
CA GLY A 32 1.05 -7.39 5.48
C GLY A 32 -0.14 -7.44 4.51
N LEU A 33 -1.34 -7.11 5.01
CA LEU A 33 -2.47 -6.85 4.12
C LEU A 33 -2.11 -5.69 3.18
N THR A 34 -2.36 -5.87 1.88
CA THR A 34 -2.06 -4.83 0.89
C THR A 34 -3.02 -3.64 1.06
N HIS A 35 -2.47 -2.43 1.10
CA HIS A 35 -3.26 -1.20 1.07
C HIS A 35 -4.08 -1.14 -0.23
N LYS A 36 -5.35 -0.73 -0.15
CA LYS A 36 -6.28 -0.68 -1.29
C LYS A 36 -5.68 0.05 -2.50
N GLY A 37 -5.09 1.23 -2.29
CA GLY A 37 -4.46 2.00 -3.37
C GLY A 37 -3.25 1.30 -4.01
N ALA A 38 -2.51 0.50 -3.24
CA ALA A 38 -1.40 -0.29 -3.77
C ALA A 38 -1.92 -1.45 -4.64
N ALA A 39 -2.98 -2.13 -4.19
CA ALA A 39 -3.64 -3.16 -4.99
C ALA A 39 -4.21 -2.59 -6.31
N GLU A 40 -4.82 -1.40 -6.27
CA GLU A 40 -5.29 -0.70 -7.46
C GLU A 40 -4.15 -0.34 -8.43
N ALA A 41 -3.00 0.10 -7.90
CA ALA A 41 -1.81 0.40 -8.72
C ALA A 41 -1.24 -0.85 -9.40
N ILE A 42 -1.11 -1.96 -8.65
CA ILE A 42 -0.65 -3.25 -9.21
C ILE A 42 -1.60 -3.73 -10.32
N ASN A 43 -2.91 -3.71 -10.07
CA ASN A 43 -3.89 -4.15 -11.06
C ASN A 43 -3.83 -3.28 -12.33
N ARG A 44 -3.74 -1.96 -12.17
CA ARG A 44 -3.58 -1.05 -13.32
C ARG A 44 -2.32 -1.36 -14.12
N TRP A 45 -1.20 -1.58 -13.45
CA TRP A 45 0.06 -1.92 -14.11
C TRP A 45 -0.06 -3.24 -14.91
N GLN A 46 -0.65 -4.27 -14.30
CA GLN A 46 -0.87 -5.56 -14.97
C GLN A 46 -1.80 -5.42 -16.18
N SER A 47 -2.88 -4.63 -16.06
CA SER A 47 -3.78 -4.36 -17.19
C SER A 47 -3.08 -3.63 -18.33
N GLN A 48 -2.31 -2.58 -18.03
CA GLN A 48 -1.56 -1.84 -19.05
C GLN A 48 -0.55 -2.73 -19.78
N LEU A 49 0.18 -3.57 -19.03
CA LEU A 49 1.10 -4.52 -19.63
C LEU A 49 0.37 -5.53 -20.54
N ALA A 50 -0.79 -6.01 -20.13
CA ALA A 50 -1.56 -6.97 -20.90
C ALA A 50 -2.14 -6.37 -22.19
N ASP A 51 -2.60 -5.12 -22.14
CA ASP A 51 -3.26 -4.45 -23.25
C ASP A 51 -2.25 -3.89 -24.27
N ASP A 52 -1.18 -3.25 -23.79
CA ASP A 52 -0.27 -2.45 -24.62
C ASP A 52 1.16 -3.05 -24.71
N GLY A 53 1.44 -4.12 -23.95
CA GLY A 53 2.78 -4.69 -23.87
C GLY A 53 3.78 -3.72 -23.23
N THR A 54 5.05 -3.80 -23.63
CA THR A 54 6.10 -2.93 -23.07
C THR A 54 6.03 -1.50 -23.57
N VAL A 55 5.20 -1.20 -24.57
CA VAL A 55 5.04 0.15 -25.13
C VAL A 55 4.44 1.11 -24.09
N ALA A 56 3.68 0.60 -23.13
CA ALA A 56 3.14 1.39 -22.01
C ALA A 56 4.20 1.78 -20.95
N PHE A 57 5.44 1.30 -21.07
CA PHE A 57 6.50 1.53 -20.10
C PHE A 57 7.72 2.14 -20.79
N ASP A 58 7.80 3.47 -20.79
CA ASP A 58 8.98 4.19 -21.25
C ASP A 58 10.00 4.43 -20.12
N GLU A 59 11.24 4.70 -20.51
CA GLU A 59 12.36 4.91 -19.59
C GLU A 59 12.16 6.14 -18.68
N GLU A 60 11.46 7.16 -19.16
CA GLU A 60 11.19 8.39 -18.38
C GLU A 60 10.20 8.11 -17.24
N ALA A 61 9.15 7.33 -17.52
CA ALA A 61 8.17 6.88 -16.53
C ALA A 61 8.80 5.95 -15.49
N GLU A 62 9.74 5.09 -15.89
CA GLU A 62 10.49 4.23 -14.98
C GLU A 62 11.35 5.05 -14.01
N VAL A 63 12.16 5.98 -14.53
CA VAL A 63 13.01 6.86 -13.70
C VAL A 63 12.16 7.65 -12.73
N LYS A 64 11.06 8.25 -13.20
CA LYS A 64 10.15 9.01 -12.35
C LYS A 64 9.55 8.15 -11.23
N CYS A 65 9.12 6.93 -11.54
CA CYS A 65 8.57 6.00 -10.55
C CYS A 65 9.60 5.70 -9.44
N PHE A 66 10.86 5.44 -9.81
CA PHE A 66 11.92 5.17 -8.85
C PHE A 66 12.34 6.40 -8.04
N ASP A 67 12.39 7.58 -8.66
CA ASP A 67 12.70 8.83 -7.95
C ASP A 67 11.64 9.15 -6.89
N GLU A 68 10.35 9.01 -7.22
CA GLU A 68 9.25 9.21 -6.28
C GLU A 68 9.29 8.18 -5.14
N LEU A 69 9.58 6.90 -5.45
CA LEU A 69 9.74 5.85 -4.45
C LEU A 69 10.93 6.14 -3.51
N ASN A 70 12.05 6.58 -4.05
CA ASN A 70 13.25 6.91 -3.27
C ASN A 70 12.99 8.11 -2.36
N ALA A 71 12.32 9.15 -2.87
CA ALA A 71 11.94 10.31 -2.06
C ALA A 71 11.01 9.92 -0.90
N ALA A 72 9.97 9.12 -1.18
CA ALA A 72 9.06 8.64 -0.14
C ALA A 72 9.76 7.75 0.90
N ALA A 73 10.71 6.92 0.48
CA ALA A 73 11.51 6.11 1.38
C ALA A 73 12.43 6.97 2.25
N ALA A 74 13.05 8.01 1.69
CA ALA A 74 13.87 8.96 2.44
C ALA A 74 13.06 9.67 3.53
N GLU A 75 11.87 10.17 3.17
CA GLU A 75 10.94 10.82 4.12
C GLU A 75 10.52 9.87 5.25
N LEU A 76 10.26 8.59 4.94
CA LEU A 76 9.93 7.57 5.93
C LEU A 76 11.04 7.38 6.98
N PHE A 77 12.31 7.48 6.57
CA PHE A 77 13.47 7.37 7.45
C PHE A 77 13.94 8.73 8.00
N ASN A 78 13.18 9.81 7.77
CA ASN A 78 13.50 11.16 8.23
C ASN A 78 14.89 11.63 7.74
N ALA A 79 15.21 11.30 6.49
CA ALA A 79 16.40 11.76 5.79
C ALA A 79 16.15 13.10 5.07
#